data_AF-A0A024G7C0-F1
#
_entry.id   AF-A0A024G7C0-F1
#
_cell.length_a   1.000
_cell.length_b   1.000
_cell.length_c   1.000
_cell.angle_alpha   90.00
_cell.angle_beta   90.00
_cell.angle_gamma   90.00
#
_symmetry.space_group_name_H-M   'P 1'
#
loop_
_entity.id
_entity.type
_entity.pdbx_description
1 polymer ?
#
loop_
_entity_poly.entity_id
_entity_poly.type
_entity_poly.pdbx_seq_one_letter_code
_entity_poly.pdbx_strand_id
1 'polypeptide(L)'
;MTKPNLAHKSLTYLQKQGIVSSIITQNVDRLHTKSGSTNVCELHGALHEVECIACHHNIQRDFFQELLLELNPNMEIWMEKNIQEDAGDVSSSEDRVNPDGDVEFTDYKHFHYPSCPQCGNIMKPHVIFFGENMTKHVRQRSAEIVDDAQALLVIGSSLQVYSALRLVNQAHLKKIHIGIINFGPTRADLLCQERFQNGCTELLDGVQLELVQANSLVVTEL
;
A
#
# COMPACT_ATOMS: atom_id res chain seq x y z
N MET A 1 -12.48 -10.23 2.63
CA MET A 1 -11.12 -9.97 2.11
C MET A 1 -11.18 -9.21 0.79
N THR A 2 -10.62 -8.01 0.77
CA THR A 2 -10.51 -7.14 -0.41
C THR A 2 -9.65 -7.76 -1.51
N LYS A 3 -10.11 -7.67 -2.76
CA LYS A 3 -9.44 -8.23 -3.95
C LYS A 3 -8.86 -7.10 -4.83
N PRO A 4 -7.76 -7.36 -5.58
CA PRO A 4 -7.24 -6.36 -6.51
C PRO A 4 -8.26 -5.97 -7.58
N ASN A 5 -8.44 -4.67 -7.77
CA ASN A 5 -9.30 -4.10 -8.81
C ASN A 5 -8.61 -4.08 -10.20
N LEU A 6 -9.30 -3.56 -11.21
CA LEU A 6 -8.77 -3.46 -12.58
C LEU A 6 -7.49 -2.63 -12.66
N ALA A 7 -7.37 -1.49 -11.96
CA ALA A 7 -6.15 -0.68 -11.95
C ALA A 7 -4.91 -1.48 -11.53
N HIS A 8 -5.02 -2.32 -10.48
CA HIS A 8 -3.92 -3.20 -10.05
C HIS A 8 -3.54 -4.23 -11.13
N LYS A 9 -4.55 -4.81 -11.79
CA LYS A 9 -4.35 -5.78 -12.88
C LYS A 9 -3.71 -5.13 -14.09
N SER A 10 -4.12 -3.91 -14.45
CA SER A 10 -3.54 -3.15 -15.56
C SER A 10 -2.10 -2.77 -15.29
N LEU A 11 -1.76 -2.28 -14.10
CA LEU A 11 -0.37 -2.03 -13.72
C LEU A 11 0.48 -3.30 -13.76
N THR A 12 -0.09 -4.43 -13.32
CA THR A 12 0.60 -5.73 -13.42
C THR A 12 0.84 -6.12 -14.88
N TYR A 13 -0.14 -5.92 -15.76
CA TYR A 13 0.02 -6.17 -17.19
C TYR A 13 1.10 -5.27 -17.80
N LEU A 14 1.04 -3.95 -17.58
CA LEU A 14 2.00 -2.98 -18.09
C LEU A 14 3.43 -3.30 -17.60
N GLN A 15 3.58 -3.78 -16.38
CA GLN A 15 4.87 -4.24 -15.88
C GLN A 15 5.38 -5.49 -16.60
N LYS A 16 4.50 -6.47 -16.86
CA LYS A 16 4.87 -7.66 -17.65
C LYS A 16 5.26 -7.32 -19.09
N GLN A 17 4.76 -6.22 -19.65
CA GLN A 17 5.18 -5.69 -20.95
C GLN A 17 6.47 -4.85 -20.89
N GLY A 18 7.07 -4.68 -19.71
CA GLY A 18 8.29 -3.89 -19.53
C GLY A 18 8.09 -2.36 -19.54
N ILE A 19 6.83 -1.90 -19.55
CA ILE A 19 6.49 -0.47 -19.59
C ILE A 19 6.60 0.15 -18.20
N VAL A 20 6.14 -0.58 -17.17
CA VAL A 20 6.27 -0.17 -15.76
C VAL A 20 7.42 -0.97 -15.15
N SER A 21 8.51 -0.32 -14.76
CA SER A 21 9.68 -1.02 -14.18
C SER A 21 9.50 -1.35 -12.70
N SER A 22 8.82 -0.48 -11.96
CA SER A 22 8.67 -0.55 -10.50
C SER A 22 7.37 0.10 -10.06
N ILE A 23 6.85 -0.32 -8.90
CA ILE A 23 5.69 0.32 -8.27
C ILE A 23 6.11 0.80 -6.88
N ILE A 24 5.87 2.07 -6.58
CA ILE A 24 6.02 2.62 -5.22
C ILE A 24 4.62 2.90 -4.69
N THR A 25 4.25 2.33 -3.54
CA THR A 25 2.91 2.50 -2.96
C THR A 25 2.95 3.01 -1.52
N GLN A 26 1.98 3.86 -1.18
CA GLN A 26 1.68 4.28 0.19
C GLN A 26 0.67 3.33 0.85
N ASN A 27 -0.02 2.51 0.07
CA ASN A 27 -1.01 1.59 0.59
C ASN A 27 -0.33 0.42 1.28
N VAL A 28 -0.99 -0.10 2.32
CA VAL A 28 -0.49 -1.16 3.20
C VAL A 28 -1.28 -2.48 3.03
N ASP A 29 -2.12 -2.56 2.00
CA ASP A 29 -3.11 -3.64 1.73
C ASP A 29 -2.56 -4.85 0.94
N ARG A 30 -1.35 -4.71 0.38
CA ARG A 30 -0.71 -5.63 -0.56
C ARG A 30 -1.47 -5.97 -1.83
N LEU A 31 -2.42 -5.13 -2.27
CA LEU A 31 -3.20 -5.42 -3.47
C LEU A 31 -2.34 -5.46 -4.75
N HIS A 32 -1.25 -4.68 -4.84
CA HIS A 32 -0.29 -4.80 -5.95
C HIS A 32 0.45 -6.14 -5.97
N THR A 33 0.94 -6.59 -4.82
CA THR A 33 1.62 -7.90 -4.72
C THR A 33 0.62 -9.03 -5.01
N LYS A 34 -0.60 -8.95 -4.46
CA LYS A 34 -1.70 -9.89 -4.72
C LYS A 34 -2.16 -9.90 -6.18
N SER A 35 -2.04 -8.79 -6.92
CA SER A 35 -2.35 -8.76 -8.35
C SER A 35 -1.26 -9.38 -9.22
N GLY A 36 -0.09 -9.69 -8.65
CA GLY A 36 1.06 -10.27 -9.34
C GLY A 36 2.08 -9.24 -9.82
N SER A 37 2.01 -7.99 -9.32
CA SER A 37 3.09 -7.03 -9.54
C SER A 37 4.35 -7.47 -8.79
N THR A 38 5.49 -7.32 -9.46
CA THR A 38 6.85 -7.51 -8.97
C THR A 38 7.52 -6.15 -8.74
N ASN A 39 8.66 -6.14 -8.06
CA ASN A 39 9.40 -4.93 -7.73
C ASN A 39 8.54 -3.80 -7.12
N VAL A 40 7.72 -4.17 -6.13
CA VAL A 40 6.87 -3.24 -5.37
C VAL A 40 7.65 -2.74 -4.14
N CYS A 41 7.68 -1.42 -3.95
CA CYS A 41 8.23 -0.75 -2.79
C CYS A 41 7.11 -0.16 -1.94
N GLU A 42 6.84 -0.80 -0.80
CA GLU A 42 5.80 -0.39 0.16
C GLU A 42 6.38 0.67 1.12
N LEU A 43 6.02 1.94 0.94
CA LEU A 43 6.59 3.05 1.72
C LEU A 43 6.18 3.01 3.19
N HIS A 44 4.98 2.53 3.46
CA HIS A 44 4.35 2.57 4.78
C HIS A 44 4.17 1.18 5.40
N GLY A 45 4.84 0.17 4.86
CA GLY A 45 4.78 -1.21 5.36
C GLY A 45 3.55 -1.98 4.88
N ALA A 46 3.08 -2.92 5.69
CA ALA A 46 2.15 -3.97 5.34
C ALA A 46 1.25 -4.35 6.54
N LEU A 47 -0.08 -4.30 6.37
CA LEU A 47 -1.04 -4.61 7.45
C LEU A 47 -1.04 -6.08 7.88
N HIS A 48 -0.70 -7.00 6.97
CA HIS A 48 -0.68 -8.44 7.26
C HIS A 48 0.64 -8.90 7.91
N GLU A 49 1.48 -7.97 8.36
CA GLU A 49 2.73 -8.24 9.06
C GLU A 49 2.80 -7.51 10.40
N VAL A 50 3.53 -8.11 11.35
CA VAL A 50 3.86 -7.52 12.66
C VAL A 50 5.36 -7.62 12.85
N GLU A 51 5.99 -6.51 13.25
CA GLU A 51 7.43 -6.34 13.39
C GLU A 51 7.81 -6.06 14.85
N CYS A 52 8.92 -6.65 15.30
CA CYS A 52 9.53 -6.27 16.58
C CYS A 52 10.20 -4.90 16.51
N ILE A 53 9.86 -4.00 17.44
CA ILE A 53 10.43 -2.65 17.49
C ILE A 53 11.93 -2.59 17.79
N ALA A 54 12.51 -3.69 18.29
CA ALA A 54 13.91 -3.76 18.71
C ALA A 54 14.79 -4.52 17.72
N CYS A 55 14.38 -5.73 17.30
CA CYS A 55 15.19 -6.60 16.45
C CYS A 55 14.68 -6.74 15.00
N HIS A 56 13.58 -6.07 14.63
CA HIS A 56 12.99 -6.11 13.29
C HIS A 56 12.59 -7.52 12.81
N HIS A 57 12.35 -8.44 13.75
CA HIS A 57 11.80 -9.75 13.44
C HIS A 57 10.33 -9.61 13.04
N ASN A 58 9.97 -10.15 11.87
CA ASN A 58 8.62 -10.06 11.32
C ASN A 58 7.90 -11.41 11.35
N ILE A 59 6.62 -11.37 11.71
CA ILE A 59 5.68 -12.50 11.66
C ILE A 59 4.40 -12.09 10.95
N GLN A 60 3.59 -13.06 10.53
CA GLN A 60 2.28 -12.80 9.92
C GLN A 60 1.29 -12.27 10.97
N ARG A 61 0.45 -11.32 10.56
CA ARG A 61 -0.57 -10.71 11.43
C ARG A 61 -1.62 -11.72 11.91
N ASP A 62 -1.96 -12.70 11.09
CA ASP A 62 -2.91 -13.76 11.44
C ASP A 62 -2.35 -14.64 12.55
N PHE A 63 -1.08 -15.06 12.43
CA PHE A 63 -0.39 -15.78 13.49
C PHE A 63 -0.28 -14.95 14.78
N PHE A 64 0.01 -13.65 14.68
CA PHE A 64 -0.01 -12.78 15.85
C PHE A 64 -1.43 -12.64 16.47
N GLN A 65 -2.49 -12.72 15.66
CA GLN A 65 -3.88 -12.73 16.14
C GLN A 65 -4.17 -13.99 16.95
N GLU A 66 -3.71 -15.15 16.49
CA GLU A 66 -3.83 -16.41 17.23
C GLU A 66 -3.15 -16.30 18.61
N LEU A 67 -1.92 -15.79 18.66
CA LEU A 67 -1.20 -15.56 19.92
C LEU A 67 -1.94 -14.58 20.86
N LEU A 68 -2.57 -13.54 20.30
CA LEU A 68 -3.38 -12.61 21.09
C LEU A 68 -4.58 -13.31 21.72
N LEU A 69 -5.28 -14.19 20.98
CA LEU A 69 -6.43 -14.93 21.49
C LEU A 69 -6.01 -15.93 22.58
N GLU A 70 -4.89 -16.64 22.39
CA GLU A 70 -4.33 -17.56 23.38
C GLU A 70 -4.00 -16.87 24.71
N LEU A 71 -3.42 -15.66 24.65
CA LEU A 71 -3.07 -14.88 25.85
C LEU A 71 -4.26 -14.18 26.51
N ASN A 72 -5.37 -14.01 25.78
CA ASN A 72 -6.53 -13.26 26.22
C ASN A 72 -7.82 -14.05 25.99
N PRO A 73 -8.02 -15.23 26.61
CA PRO A 73 -9.18 -16.09 26.36
C PRO A 73 -10.51 -15.40 26.71
N ASN A 74 -10.50 -14.44 27.65
CA ASN A 74 -11.69 -13.66 27.98
C ASN A 74 -12.11 -12.69 26.85
N MET A 75 -11.21 -12.34 25.92
CA MET A 75 -11.53 -11.51 24.76
C MET A 75 -12.35 -12.28 23.73
N GLU A 76 -12.16 -13.60 23.58
CA GLU A 76 -12.98 -14.44 22.70
C GLU A 76 -14.45 -14.36 23.11
N ILE A 77 -14.72 -14.48 24.42
CA ILE A 77 -16.06 -14.34 25.01
C ILE A 77 -16.63 -12.92 24.83
N TRP A 78 -15.78 -11.88 24.83
CA TRP A 78 -16.20 -10.51 24.58
C TRP A 78 -16.51 -10.28 23.09
N MET A 79 -15.68 -10.80 22.19
CA MET A 79 -15.85 -10.67 20.73
C MET A 79 -17.13 -11.37 20.26
N GLU A 80 -17.42 -12.58 20.74
CA GLU A 80 -18.67 -13.30 20.47
C GLU A 80 -19.93 -12.51 20.89
N LYS A 81 -19.82 -11.69 21.93
CA LYS A 81 -20.95 -10.91 22.48
C LYS A 81 -21.08 -9.51 21.87
N ASN A 82 -20.04 -8.96 21.23
CA ASN A 82 -19.98 -7.54 20.89
C ASN A 82 -19.58 -7.25 19.43
N ILE A 83 -19.08 -8.22 18.67
CA ILE A 83 -18.74 -8.03 17.26
C ILE A 83 -19.89 -8.60 16.41
N GLN A 84 -20.70 -7.70 15.86
CA GLN A 84 -21.56 -8.07 14.72
C GLN A 84 -20.64 -8.42 13.54
N GLU A 85 -21.01 -9.46 12.79
CA GLU A 85 -20.20 -10.24 11.82
C GLU A 85 -19.46 -9.43 10.71
N ASP A 86 -19.61 -8.11 10.64
CA ASP A 86 -19.12 -7.23 9.56
C ASP A 86 -17.87 -6.40 9.89
N ALA A 87 -17.16 -6.65 11.00
CA ALA A 87 -15.92 -5.93 11.34
C ALA A 87 -14.71 -6.19 10.39
N GLY A 88 -14.94 -6.95 9.30
CA GLY A 88 -13.92 -7.37 8.33
C GLY A 88 -13.90 -6.59 7.01
N ASP A 89 -14.71 -5.54 6.84
CA ASP A 89 -14.69 -4.71 5.62
C ASP A 89 -14.62 -3.21 5.95
N VAL A 90 -13.45 -2.63 5.71
CA VAL A 90 -13.01 -1.30 6.17
C VAL A 90 -13.68 -0.13 5.40
N SER A 91 -14.87 -0.33 4.84
CA SER A 91 -15.51 0.70 4.01
C SER A 91 -16.95 1.06 4.33
N SER A 92 -17.65 0.38 5.24
CA SER A 92 -19.06 0.69 5.45
C SER A 92 -19.67 0.05 6.69
N SER A 93 -19.17 0.43 7.87
CA SER A 93 -19.96 0.31 9.11
C SER A 93 -19.98 1.67 9.78
N GLU A 94 -21.15 2.32 9.78
CA GLU A 94 -21.38 3.62 10.40
C GLU A 94 -21.17 3.63 11.93
N ASP A 95 -20.84 2.48 12.54
CA ASP A 95 -20.50 2.39 13.96
C ASP A 95 -19.40 1.34 14.21
N ARG A 96 -18.21 1.83 14.65
CA ARG A 96 -17.21 1.12 15.49
C ARG A 96 -15.97 0.47 14.87
N VAL A 97 -15.52 0.82 13.66
CA VAL A 97 -14.15 0.46 13.22
C VAL A 97 -13.52 1.63 12.46
N ASN A 98 -12.40 2.14 12.94
CA ASN A 98 -11.64 3.19 12.25
C ASN A 98 -11.00 2.67 10.95
N PRO A 99 -10.58 3.54 10.01
CA PRO A 99 -9.94 3.14 8.76
C PRO A 99 -8.65 2.31 8.92
N ASP A 100 -8.02 2.34 10.09
CA ASP A 100 -6.85 1.53 10.48
C ASP A 100 -7.21 0.24 11.23
N GLY A 101 -8.49 0.01 11.52
CA GLY A 101 -9.01 -1.17 12.20
C GLY A 101 -9.27 -1.00 13.69
N ASP A 102 -9.09 0.20 14.26
CA ASP A 102 -9.27 0.43 15.70
C ASP A 102 -10.74 0.44 16.13
N VAL A 103 -11.01 -0.07 17.34
CA VAL A 103 -12.32 -0.07 18.02
C VAL A 103 -12.18 0.58 19.40
N GLU A 104 -13.14 1.41 19.80
CA GLU A 104 -13.14 1.99 21.16
C GLU A 104 -13.42 0.91 22.22
N PHE A 105 -12.38 0.54 22.97
CA PHE A 105 -12.46 -0.37 24.12
C PHE A 105 -11.93 0.33 25.38
N THR A 106 -12.52 0.05 26.55
CA THR A 106 -12.28 0.83 27.79
C THR A 106 -11.52 0.09 28.91
N ASP A 107 -11.30 -1.23 28.83
CA ASP A 107 -10.59 -2.00 29.87
C ASP A 107 -9.33 -2.72 29.37
N TYR A 108 -8.22 -1.98 29.26
CA TYR A 108 -6.92 -2.54 28.85
C TYR A 108 -6.13 -3.21 29.99
N LYS A 109 -6.63 -3.20 31.24
CA LYS A 109 -5.80 -3.54 32.43
C LYS A 109 -5.38 -5.01 32.47
N HIS A 110 -6.13 -5.89 31.82
CA HIS A 110 -5.88 -7.33 31.80
C HIS A 110 -5.48 -7.84 30.40
N PHE A 111 -5.23 -6.93 29.46
CA PHE A 111 -4.85 -7.30 28.10
C PHE A 111 -3.34 -7.58 28.01
N HIS A 112 -2.98 -8.77 27.54
CA HIS A 112 -1.61 -9.22 27.40
C HIS A 112 -1.19 -9.23 25.93
N TYR A 113 -0.08 -8.56 25.62
CA TYR A 113 0.48 -8.53 24.27
C TYR A 113 1.54 -9.63 24.10
N PRO A 114 1.51 -10.41 23.00
CA PRO A 114 2.58 -11.34 22.67
C PRO A 114 3.89 -10.58 22.48
N SER A 115 4.95 -11.08 23.13
CA SER A 115 6.30 -10.55 22.97
C SER A 115 6.99 -11.16 21.75
N CYS A 116 8.05 -10.50 21.29
CA CYS A 116 8.85 -10.98 20.17
C CYS A 116 9.44 -12.37 20.49
N PRO A 117 9.21 -13.39 19.65
CA PRO A 117 9.73 -14.74 19.89
C PRO A 117 11.27 -14.80 19.84
N GLN A 118 11.92 -13.79 19.25
CA GLN A 118 13.38 -13.75 19.11
C GLN A 118 14.07 -12.98 20.25
N CYS A 119 13.46 -11.93 20.80
CA CYS A 119 14.13 -11.06 21.78
C CYS A 119 13.28 -10.60 22.97
N GLY A 120 12.00 -10.99 23.04
CA GLY A 120 11.09 -10.63 24.13
C GLY A 120 10.60 -9.18 24.14
N ASN A 121 11.02 -8.33 23.19
CA ASN A 121 10.51 -6.95 23.07
C ASN A 121 9.11 -6.87 22.46
N ILE A 122 8.53 -5.67 22.48
CA ILE A 122 7.19 -5.39 21.95
C ILE A 122 7.17 -5.62 20.42
N MET A 123 6.07 -6.20 19.97
CA MET A 123 5.71 -6.38 18.57
C MET A 123 4.65 -5.33 18.18
N LYS A 124 4.82 -4.70 17.02
CA LYS A 124 3.94 -3.64 16.49
C LYS A 124 3.49 -4.05 15.08
N PRO A 125 2.27 -3.71 14.62
CA PRO A 125 1.93 -3.81 13.21
C PRO A 125 3.04 -3.20 12.34
N HIS A 126 3.44 -3.90 11.27
CA HIS A 126 4.52 -3.48 10.38
C HIS A 126 4.03 -2.36 9.45
N VAL A 127 3.52 -1.28 10.02
CA VAL A 127 3.09 -0.08 9.31
C VAL A 127 3.73 1.15 9.94
N ILE A 128 3.98 2.18 9.12
CA ILE A 128 4.54 3.44 9.60
C ILE A 128 3.42 4.32 10.14
N PHE A 129 3.46 4.63 11.44
CA PHE A 129 2.50 5.54 12.07
C PHE A 129 2.85 7.01 11.83
N PHE A 130 1.89 7.90 12.07
CA PHE A 130 2.15 9.34 12.02
C PHE A 130 3.23 9.73 13.03
N GLY A 131 4.25 10.43 12.54
CA GLY A 131 5.42 10.82 13.34
C GLY A 131 6.57 9.81 13.31
N GLU A 132 6.34 8.58 12.84
CA GLU A 132 7.41 7.61 12.62
C GLU A 132 8.15 7.87 11.31
N ASN A 133 9.41 7.43 11.28
CA ASN A 133 10.22 7.49 10.08
C ASN A 133 10.21 6.15 9.35
N MET A 134 10.01 6.20 8.04
CA MET A 134 10.31 5.07 7.16
C MET A 134 11.77 4.62 7.34
N THR A 135 11.99 3.30 7.31
CA THR A 135 13.33 2.73 7.47
C THR A 135 14.30 3.26 6.41
N LYS A 136 15.60 3.34 6.77
CA LYS A 136 16.64 3.84 5.84
C LYS A 136 16.66 3.05 4.53
N HIS A 137 16.49 1.74 4.62
CA HIS A 137 16.46 0.85 3.46
C HIS A 137 15.32 1.18 2.49
N VAL A 138 14.07 1.30 2.98
CA VAL A 138 12.92 1.64 2.11
C VAL A 138 13.06 3.06 1.57
N ARG A 139 13.57 4.00 2.39
CA ARG A 139 13.88 5.37 1.94
C ARG A 139 14.89 5.40 0.79
N GLN A 140 15.96 4.62 0.91
CA GLN A 140 17.01 4.54 -0.10
C GLN A 140 16.48 3.86 -1.36
N ARG A 141 15.87 2.67 -1.23
CA ARG A 141 15.29 1.92 -2.35
C ARG A 141 14.28 2.74 -3.15
N SER A 142 13.36 3.42 -2.47
CA SER A 142 12.37 4.28 -3.14
C SER A 142 13.01 5.45 -3.90
N ALA A 143 14.14 5.97 -3.41
CA ALA A 143 14.89 7.01 -4.12
C ALA A 143 15.63 6.44 -5.33
N GLU A 144 16.27 5.28 -5.22
CA GLU A 144 16.98 4.61 -6.32
C GLU A 144 16.02 4.26 -7.47
N ILE A 145 14.82 3.75 -7.16
CA ILE A 145 13.79 3.48 -8.16
C ILE A 145 13.44 4.74 -8.96
N VAL A 146 13.32 5.90 -8.30
CA VAL A 146 13.04 7.17 -8.99
C VAL A 146 14.26 7.63 -9.77
N ASP A 147 15.46 7.41 -9.27
CA ASP A 147 16.70 7.81 -9.94
C ASP A 147 16.92 7.10 -11.27
N ASP A 148 16.49 5.84 -11.37
CA ASP A 148 16.59 5.02 -12.58
C ASP A 148 15.38 5.19 -13.53
N ALA A 149 14.37 5.97 -13.14
CA ALA A 149 13.14 6.13 -13.90
C ALA A 149 13.29 7.12 -15.07
N GLN A 150 12.73 6.76 -16.22
CA GLN A 150 12.61 7.68 -17.37
C GLN A 150 11.40 8.62 -17.23
N ALA A 151 10.37 8.17 -16.54
CA ALA A 151 9.17 8.93 -16.21
C ALA A 151 8.58 8.44 -14.87
N LEU A 152 7.87 9.33 -14.18
CA LEU A 152 7.17 9.06 -12.93
C LEU A 152 5.67 9.36 -13.11
N LEU A 153 4.82 8.36 -12.88
CA LEU A 153 3.36 8.53 -12.91
C LEU A 153 2.81 8.42 -11.49
N VAL A 154 2.17 9.49 -11.00
CA VAL A 154 1.48 9.51 -9.71
C VAL A 154 0.01 9.17 -9.94
N ILE A 155 -0.52 8.19 -9.20
CA ILE A 155 -1.89 7.71 -9.37
C ILE A 155 -2.62 7.76 -8.03
N GLY A 156 -3.77 8.43 -8.00
CA GLY A 156 -4.71 8.37 -6.86
C GLY A 156 -4.15 8.86 -5.53
N SER A 157 -3.22 9.83 -5.54
CA SER A 157 -2.67 10.42 -4.32
C SER A 157 -2.75 11.94 -4.34
N SER A 158 -3.20 12.52 -3.22
CA SER A 158 -3.19 13.96 -2.99
C SER A 158 -1.78 14.51 -2.72
N LEU A 159 -0.81 13.63 -2.42
CA LEU A 159 0.58 13.97 -2.07
C LEU A 159 0.70 14.94 -0.87
N GLN A 160 -0.27 14.93 0.05
CA GLN A 160 -0.21 15.76 1.25
C GLN A 160 0.89 15.30 2.22
N VAL A 161 1.09 13.98 2.31
CA VAL A 161 2.13 13.37 3.13
C VAL A 161 3.48 13.49 2.43
N TYR A 162 4.48 13.99 3.16
CA TYR A 162 5.80 14.31 2.59
C TYR A 162 6.58 13.08 2.10
N SER A 163 6.29 11.88 2.62
CA SER A 163 6.99 10.63 2.24
C SER A 163 6.95 10.37 0.73
N ALA A 164 5.79 10.54 0.11
CA ALA A 164 5.62 10.39 -1.34
C ALA A 164 5.95 11.68 -2.09
N LEU A 165 5.58 12.86 -1.56
CA LEU A 165 5.90 14.14 -2.20
C LEU A 165 7.42 14.34 -2.39
N ARG A 166 8.24 13.85 -1.45
CA ARG A 166 9.71 13.83 -1.56
C ARG A 166 10.17 13.21 -2.88
N LEU A 167 9.56 12.11 -3.31
CA LEU A 167 9.93 11.40 -4.52
C LEU A 167 9.59 12.21 -5.78
N VAL A 168 8.45 12.91 -5.75
CA VAL A 168 8.06 13.81 -6.85
C VAL A 168 9.01 15.02 -6.92
N ASN A 169 9.39 15.60 -5.77
CA ASN A 169 10.38 16.67 -5.72
C ASN A 169 11.74 16.21 -6.29
N GLN A 170 12.17 15.00 -5.94
CA GLN A 170 13.40 14.40 -6.47
C GLN A 170 13.34 14.22 -7.99
N ALA A 171 12.25 13.65 -8.50
CA ALA A 171 12.02 13.50 -9.94
C ALA A 171 12.05 14.86 -10.66
N HIS A 172 11.42 15.89 -10.09
CA HIS A 172 11.39 17.24 -10.64
C HIS A 172 12.79 17.86 -10.70
N LEU A 173 13.58 17.76 -9.62
CA LEU A 173 14.96 18.25 -9.60
C LEU A 173 15.85 17.54 -10.62
N LYS A 174 15.60 16.26 -10.87
CA LYS A 174 16.29 15.46 -11.88
C LYS A 174 15.74 15.63 -13.30
N LYS A 175 14.70 16.45 -13.48
CA LYS A 175 14.01 16.66 -14.77
C LYS A 175 13.44 15.37 -15.38
N ILE A 176 13.05 14.42 -14.52
CA ILE A 176 12.29 13.24 -14.93
C ILE A 176 10.88 13.70 -15.29
N HIS A 177 10.30 13.14 -16.35
CA HIS A 177 8.94 13.48 -16.79
C HIS A 177 7.93 12.98 -15.75
N ILE A 178 7.04 13.86 -15.28
CA ILE A 178 6.07 13.58 -14.24
C ILE A 178 4.65 13.72 -14.80
N GLY A 179 3.89 12.64 -14.73
CA GLY A 179 2.45 12.61 -14.97
C GLY A 179 1.66 12.42 -13.67
N ILE A 180 0.46 12.97 -13.59
CA ILE A 180 -0.46 12.80 -12.45
C ILE A 180 -1.84 12.39 -12.93
N ILE A 181 -2.39 11.31 -12.38
CA ILE A 181 -3.78 10.89 -12.54
C ILE A 181 -4.47 10.99 -11.19
N ASN A 182 -5.30 12.01 -11.01
CA ASN A 182 -6.07 12.21 -9.79
C ASN A 182 -7.28 13.09 -10.05
N PHE A 183 -8.45 12.74 -9.47
CA PHE A 183 -9.64 13.61 -9.55
C PHE A 183 -9.38 14.97 -8.88
N GLY A 184 -8.93 14.94 -7.64
CA GLY A 184 -8.67 16.12 -6.83
C GLY A 184 -7.33 16.81 -7.13
N PRO A 185 -7.12 18.01 -6.57
CA PRO A 185 -5.82 18.67 -6.62
C PRO A 185 -4.77 17.84 -5.88
N THR A 186 -3.51 18.01 -6.28
CA THR A 186 -2.36 17.43 -5.59
C THR A 186 -1.39 18.51 -5.17
N ARG A 187 -0.58 18.23 -4.15
CA ARG A 187 0.50 19.14 -3.72
C ARG A 187 1.60 19.31 -4.77
N ALA A 188 1.62 18.49 -5.82
CA ALA A 188 2.63 18.51 -6.87
C ALA A 188 2.08 18.93 -8.25
N ASP A 189 0.88 19.51 -8.33
CA ASP A 189 0.27 19.90 -9.62
C ASP A 189 1.16 20.86 -10.45
N LEU A 190 1.96 21.71 -9.79
CA LEU A 190 2.89 22.62 -10.46
C LEU A 190 4.23 21.97 -10.87
N LEU A 191 4.49 20.73 -10.43
CA LEU A 191 5.73 20.00 -10.69
C LEU A 191 5.61 19.03 -11.88
N CYS A 192 4.37 18.69 -12.27
CA CYS A 192 4.09 17.75 -13.35
C CYS A 192 3.97 18.43 -14.73
N GLN A 193 4.25 17.66 -15.78
CA GLN A 193 4.07 18.08 -17.17
C GLN A 193 2.68 17.71 -17.69
N GLU A 194 2.11 16.61 -17.18
CA GLU A 194 0.82 16.09 -17.60
C GLU A 194 -0.07 15.80 -16.40
N ARG A 195 -1.33 16.22 -16.48
CA ARG A 195 -2.32 15.98 -15.42
C ARG A 195 -3.65 15.55 -16.01
N PHE A 196 -4.16 14.43 -15.51
CA PHE A 196 -5.41 13.81 -15.93
C PHE A 196 -6.40 13.79 -14.76
N GLN A 197 -7.57 14.41 -14.95
CA GLN A 197 -8.65 14.45 -13.97
C GLN A 197 -9.66 13.33 -14.21
N ASN A 198 -9.18 12.10 -14.10
CA ASN A 198 -9.96 10.91 -14.44
C ASN A 198 -9.85 9.87 -13.33
N GLY A 199 -10.77 8.91 -13.34
CA GLY A 199 -10.61 7.70 -12.57
C GLY A 199 -9.41 6.91 -13.09
N CYS A 200 -8.53 6.49 -12.18
CA CYS A 200 -7.32 5.78 -12.55
C CYS A 200 -7.62 4.42 -13.19
N THR A 201 -8.71 3.77 -12.77
CA THR A 201 -9.11 2.47 -13.28
C THR A 201 -9.44 2.52 -14.76
N GLU A 202 -10.29 3.46 -15.16
CA GLU A 202 -10.75 3.58 -16.55
C GLU A 202 -9.60 3.96 -17.48
N LEU A 203 -8.72 4.86 -17.05
CA LEU A 203 -7.60 5.32 -17.86
C LEU A 203 -6.53 4.22 -18.02
N LEU A 204 -6.17 3.51 -16.95
CA LEU A 204 -5.19 2.44 -17.01
C LEU A 204 -5.69 1.23 -17.81
N ASP A 205 -6.97 0.89 -17.68
CA ASP A 205 -7.60 -0.19 -18.45
C ASP A 205 -7.64 0.16 -19.95
N GLY A 206 -8.01 1.41 -20.29
CA GLY A 206 -7.97 1.92 -21.66
C GLY A 206 -6.58 1.82 -22.30
N VAL A 207 -5.55 2.30 -21.60
CA VAL A 207 -4.15 2.21 -22.05
C VAL A 207 -3.72 0.76 -22.24
N GLN A 208 -4.07 -0.13 -21.31
CA GLN A 208 -3.80 -1.56 -21.46
C GLN A 208 -4.45 -2.12 -22.73
N LEU A 209 -5.73 -1.83 -22.97
CA LEU A 209 -6.46 -2.36 -24.13
C LEU A 209 -5.86 -1.87 -25.46
N GLU A 210 -5.50 -0.59 -25.55
CA GLU A 210 -4.84 -0.02 -26.73
C GLU A 210 -3.48 -0.68 -26.98
N LEU A 211 -2.68 -0.94 -25.94
CA LEU A 211 -1.38 -1.61 -26.08
C LEU A 211 -1.51 -3.07 -26.50
N VAL A 212 -2.53 -3.79 -26.01
CA VAL A 212 -2.85 -5.15 -26.48
C VAL A 212 -3.19 -5.12 -27.97
N GLN A 213 -4.00 -4.15 -28.41
CA GLN A 213 -4.39 -4.00 -29.81
C GLN A 213 -3.18 -3.63 -30.69
N ALA A 214 -2.31 -2.73 -30.22
CA ALA A 214 -1.08 -2.35 -30.92
C ALA A 214 -0.10 -3.53 -31.07
N ASN A 215 -0.02 -4.41 -30.07
CA ASN A 215 0.81 -5.62 -30.11
C ASN A 215 0.16 -6.79 -30.88
N SER A 216 -1.10 -6.67 -31.29
CA SER A 216 -1.79 -7.64 -32.15
C SER A 216 -1.62 -7.35 -33.65
N LEU A 217 -0.47 -6.82 -34.04
CA LEU A 217 -0.12 -6.65 -35.45
C LEU A 217 0.25 -8.00 -36.06
N VAL A 218 -0.67 -8.57 -36.85
CA VAL A 218 -0.33 -9.66 -37.77
C VAL A 218 0.32 -9.03 -39.00
N VAL A 219 1.64 -9.11 -39.09
CA VAL A 219 2.37 -8.82 -40.32
C VAL A 219 2.18 -10.03 -41.25
N THR A 220 1.53 -9.83 -42.39
CA THR A 220 1.52 -10.78 -43.50
C THR A 220 2.34 -10.19 -44.64
N GLU A 221 3.25 -10.97 -45.21
CA GLU A 221 3.85 -10.66 -46.51
C GLU A 221 2.93 -11.26 -47.59
N LEU A 222 2.32 -10.41 -48.41
CA LEU A 222 1.77 -10.76 -49.73
C LEU A 222 2.40 -9.83 -50.76
#